data_AF-A0A6I5EYI5-F1
#
_entry.id   AF-A0A6I5EYI5-F1
#
_cell.length_a   1.000
_cell.length_b   1.000
_cell.length_c   1.000
_cell.angle_alpha   90.00
_cell.angle_beta   90.00
_cell.angle_gamma   90.00
#
_symmetry.space_group_name_H-M   'P 1'
#
loop_
_entity.id
_entity.type
_entity.pdbx_description
1 polymer ?
#
loop_
_entity_poly.entity_id
_entity_poly.type
_entity_poly.pdbx_seq_one_letter_code
_entity_poly.pdbx_strand_id
1 'polypeptide(L)'
;MLAEQLLRLTRRLHRIQSRQLEPIGITPAQFRLLRTVASYDAAPRMADLAQRLDVVPRAVTTLVDALEASGRVRRAPDPDSRRVVRIRITDEGRATLRSLRNARRAAAEEILAPLTAEQREVLGGLLSALVDGMPERHC
;
A
#
# COMPACT_ATOMS: atom_id res chain seq x y z
N MET A 1 6.51 19.68 -20.88
CA MET A 1 5.02 19.66 -20.84
C MET A 1 4.51 19.22 -19.47
N LEU A 2 3.26 19.56 -19.08
CA LEU A 2 2.66 19.20 -17.79
C LEU A 2 2.76 17.69 -17.46
N ALA A 3 2.53 16.84 -18.46
CA ALA A 3 2.67 15.39 -18.32
C ALA A 3 4.07 14.94 -17.88
N GLU A 4 5.13 15.59 -18.37
CA GLU A 4 6.51 15.25 -17.98
C GLU A 4 6.83 15.70 -16.55
N GLN A 5 6.27 16.84 -16.13
CA GLN A 5 6.38 17.32 -14.75
C GLN A 5 5.69 16.33 -13.79
N LEU A 6 4.52 15.84 -14.16
CA LEU A 6 3.80 14.82 -13.41
C LEU A 6 4.61 13.52 -13.31
N LEU A 7 5.16 13.02 -14.42
CA LEU A 7 6.00 11.82 -14.41
C LEU A 7 7.27 12.00 -13.58
N ARG A 8 7.91 13.17 -13.62
CA ARG A 8 9.06 13.50 -12.76
C ARG A 8 8.68 13.50 -11.29
N LEU A 9 7.53 14.08 -10.93
CA LEU A 9 7.02 14.08 -9.57
C LEU A 9 6.71 12.66 -9.08
N THR A 10 6.02 11.85 -9.88
CA THR A 10 5.72 10.44 -9.56
C THR A 10 6.99 9.63 -9.32
N ARG A 11 8.04 9.81 -10.13
CA ARG A 11 9.34 9.16 -9.90
C ARG A 11 10.01 9.64 -8.62
N ARG A 12 9.96 10.94 -8.30
CA ARG A 12 10.47 11.49 -7.03
C ARG A 12 9.74 10.87 -5.85
N LEU A 13 8.41 10.81 -5.89
CA LEU A 13 7.57 10.16 -4.89
C LEU A 13 7.90 8.68 -4.71
N HIS A 14 8.02 7.93 -5.80
CA HIS A 14 8.37 6.51 -5.76
C HIS A 14 9.74 6.28 -5.11
N ARG A 15 10.76 7.07 -5.47
CA ARG A 15 12.11 6.95 -4.86
C ARG A 15 12.08 7.20 -3.36
N ILE A 16 11.33 8.20 -2.90
CA ILE A 16 11.21 8.51 -1.47
C ILE A 16 10.49 7.35 -0.75
N GLN A 17 9.40 6.83 -1.33
CA GLN A 17 8.71 5.67 -0.77
C GLN A 17 9.61 4.43 -0.69
N SER A 18 10.40 4.15 -1.73
CA SER A 18 11.35 3.03 -1.74
C SER A 18 12.39 3.16 -0.62
N ARG A 19 12.97 4.35 -0.43
CA ARG A 19 13.95 4.61 0.65
C ARG A 19 13.35 4.42 2.05
N GLN A 20 12.06 4.66 2.22
CA GLN A 20 11.40 4.47 3.52
C GLN A 20 11.11 3.01 3.85
N LEU A 21 11.09 2.14 2.84
CA LEU A 21 10.91 0.70 3.01
C LEU A 21 12.22 0.00 3.43
N GLU A 22 13.38 0.54 3.04
CA GLU A 22 14.70 -0.05 3.35
C GLU A 22 14.92 -0.26 4.86
N PRO A 23 14.75 0.74 5.75
CA PRO A 23 14.91 0.54 7.20
C PRO A 23 13.90 -0.44 7.81
N ILE A 24 12.76 -0.63 7.14
CA ILE A 24 11.67 -1.49 7.59
C ILE A 24 11.92 -2.94 7.16
N GLY A 25 12.81 -3.18 6.19
CA GLY A 25 13.17 -4.53 5.73
C GLY A 25 12.03 -5.23 5.01
N ILE A 26 11.26 -4.51 4.19
CA ILE A 26 10.13 -5.05 3.42
C ILE A 26 10.16 -4.54 1.98
N THR A 27 9.85 -5.40 1.01
CA THR A 27 9.78 -5.00 -0.41
C THR A 27 8.45 -4.30 -0.72
N PRO A 28 8.35 -3.53 -1.83
CA PRO A 28 7.09 -2.92 -2.24
C PRO A 28 5.95 -3.94 -2.45
N ALA A 29 6.26 -5.14 -2.96
CA ALA A 29 5.29 -6.20 -3.17
C ALA A 29 4.81 -6.81 -1.85
N GLN A 30 5.72 -7.05 -0.91
CA GLN A 30 5.39 -7.50 0.44
C GLN A 30 4.55 -6.45 1.19
N PHE A 31 4.90 -5.16 1.07
CA PHE A 31 4.11 -4.08 1.64
C PHE A 31 2.70 -4.03 1.05
N ARG A 32 2.56 -4.19 -0.27
CA ARG A 32 1.26 -4.24 -0.95
C ARG A 32 0.42 -5.40 -0.40
N LEU A 33 1.00 -6.60 -0.26
CA LEU A 33 0.31 -7.75 0.31
C LEU A 33 -0.10 -7.51 1.77
N LEU A 34 0.81 -7.01 2.61
CA LEU A 34 0.55 -6.72 4.02
C LEU A 34 -0.60 -5.72 4.20
N ARG A 35 -0.60 -4.65 3.39
CA ARG A 35 -1.69 -3.66 3.37
C ARG A 35 -3.01 -4.29 2.89
N THR A 36 -2.96 -5.17 1.90
CA THR A 36 -4.14 -5.88 1.41
C THR A 36 -4.69 -6.80 2.49
N VAL A 37 -3.88 -7.59 3.20
CA VAL A 37 -4.34 -8.42 4.33
C VAL A 37 -5.02 -7.55 5.40
N ALA A 38 -4.43 -6.38 5.72
CA ALA A 38 -4.97 -5.46 6.70
C ALA A 38 -6.29 -4.77 6.31
N SER A 39 -6.65 -4.75 5.02
CA SER A 39 -7.87 -4.10 4.55
C SER A 39 -9.10 -5.01 4.57
N TYR A 40 -8.95 -6.29 4.90
CA TYR A 40 -10.08 -7.21 5.05
C TYR A 40 -10.57 -7.21 6.50
N ASP A 41 -11.89 -7.16 6.69
CA ASP A 41 -12.52 -7.36 8.01
C ASP A 41 -12.29 -8.80 8.51
N ALA A 42 -12.46 -9.77 7.61
CA ALA A 42 -12.19 -11.18 7.87
C ALA A 42 -10.94 -11.63 7.12
N ALA A 43 -10.01 -12.28 7.83
CA ALA A 43 -8.73 -12.73 7.28
C ALA A 43 -8.90 -13.47 5.93
N PRO A 44 -8.25 -13.01 4.85
CA PRO A 44 -8.44 -13.57 3.51
C PRO A 44 -7.71 -14.90 3.33
N ARG A 45 -8.15 -15.68 2.34
CA ARG A 45 -7.42 -16.86 1.84
C ARG A 45 -6.37 -16.43 0.81
N MET A 46 -5.44 -17.32 0.49
CA MET A 46 -4.42 -17.08 -0.54
C MET A 46 -5.02 -16.72 -1.91
N ALA A 47 -6.12 -17.38 -2.29
CA ALA A 47 -6.81 -17.11 -3.55
C ALA A 47 -7.42 -15.69 -3.59
N ASP A 48 -8.01 -15.24 -2.47
CA ASP A 48 -8.59 -13.90 -2.36
C ASP A 48 -7.49 -12.83 -2.51
N LEU A 49 -6.30 -13.09 -1.93
CA LEU A 49 -5.12 -12.23 -2.09
C LEU A 49 -4.60 -12.19 -3.52
N ALA A 50 -4.53 -13.35 -4.21
CA ALA A 50 -4.10 -13.43 -5.60
C ALA A 50 -5.00 -12.60 -6.50
N GLN A 51 -6.32 -12.76 -6.36
CA GLN A 51 -7.32 -12.00 -7.10
C GLN A 51 -7.21 -10.50 -6.81
N ARG A 52 -7.11 -10.11 -5.53
CA ARG A 52 -7.07 -8.69 -5.15
C ARG A 52 -5.78 -7.98 -5.59
N LEU A 53 -4.67 -8.71 -5.63
CA LEU A 53 -3.37 -8.18 -6.03
C LEU A 53 -3.13 -8.26 -7.55
N ASP A 54 -3.97 -8.99 -8.28
CA ASP A 54 -3.83 -9.32 -9.70
C ASP A 54 -2.48 -10.01 -9.99
N VAL A 55 -2.22 -11.08 -9.23
CA VAL A 55 -0.98 -11.88 -9.36
C VAL A 55 -1.28 -13.37 -9.33
N VAL A 56 -0.37 -14.16 -9.90
CA VAL A 56 -0.47 -15.62 -9.88
C VAL A 56 -0.34 -16.18 -8.45
N PRO A 57 -1.02 -17.31 -8.10
CA PRO A 57 -0.99 -17.88 -6.75
C PRO A 57 0.41 -18.13 -6.17
N ARG A 58 1.35 -18.60 -7.01
CA ARG A 58 2.75 -18.82 -6.60
C ARG A 58 3.40 -17.55 -6.02
N ALA A 59 3.09 -16.38 -6.58
CA ALA A 59 3.66 -15.12 -6.12
C ALA A 59 3.12 -14.76 -4.73
N VAL A 60 1.83 -15.01 -4.48
CA VAL A 60 1.23 -14.82 -3.15
C VAL A 60 1.91 -15.73 -2.13
N THR A 61 2.14 -17.00 -2.46
CA THR A 61 2.84 -17.95 -1.57
C THR A 61 4.20 -17.40 -1.15
N THR A 62 5.05 -17.02 -2.11
CA THR A 62 6.37 -16.46 -1.81
C THR A 62 6.30 -15.19 -0.95
N LEU A 63 5.33 -14.31 -1.21
CA LEU A 63 5.17 -13.08 -0.43
C LEU A 63 4.68 -13.35 1.00
N VAL A 64 3.76 -14.29 1.18
CA VAL A 64 3.25 -14.69 2.50
C VAL A 64 4.33 -15.40 3.29
N ASP A 65 5.11 -16.30 2.67
CA ASP A 65 6.21 -16.98 3.34
C ASP A 65 7.23 -15.99 3.89
N ALA A 66 7.62 -15.00 3.09
CA ALA A 66 8.57 -13.96 3.54
C ALA A 66 8.00 -13.06 4.66
N LEU A 67 6.70 -12.74 4.62
CA LEU A 67 6.06 -11.95 5.66
C LEU A 67 5.83 -12.77 6.94
N GLU A 68 5.58 -14.06 6.84
CA GLU A 68 5.43 -14.96 7.99
C GLU A 68 6.79 -15.21 8.65
N ALA A 69 7.83 -15.47 7.84
CA ALA A 69 9.21 -15.60 8.34
C ALA A 69 9.72 -14.35 9.06
N SER A 70 9.19 -13.18 8.72
CA SER A 70 9.48 -11.92 9.40
C SER A 70 8.43 -11.50 10.43
N GLY A 71 7.55 -12.40 10.85
CA GLY A 71 6.62 -12.18 11.98
C GLY A 71 5.44 -11.25 11.68
N ARG A 72 5.24 -10.78 10.44
CA ARG A 72 4.25 -9.75 10.08
C ARG A 72 2.88 -10.31 9.72
N VAL A 73 2.82 -11.56 9.31
CA VAL A 73 1.57 -12.30 9.10
C VAL A 73 1.70 -13.69 9.70
N ARG A 74 0.57 -14.39 9.85
CA ARG A 74 0.53 -15.80 10.24
C ARG A 74 -0.60 -16.51 9.50
N ARG A 75 -0.39 -17.79 9.21
CA ARG A 75 -1.42 -18.72 8.75
C ARG A 75 -2.25 -19.19 9.94
N ALA A 76 -3.57 -19.20 9.77
CA ALA A 76 -4.50 -19.73 10.76
C ALA A 76 -5.58 -20.57 10.07
N PRO A 77 -6.03 -21.68 10.68
CA PRO A 77 -7.17 -22.41 10.18
C PRO A 77 -8.42 -21.54 10.22
N ASP A 78 -9.29 -21.73 9.24
CA ASP A 78 -10.63 -21.16 9.23
C ASP A 78 -11.46 -21.74 10.39
N PRO A 79 -12.23 -20.92 11.15
CA PRO A 79 -13.09 -21.40 12.23
C PRO A 79 -14.11 -22.44 11.79
N ASP A 80 -14.62 -22.34 10.57
CA ASP A 80 -15.69 -23.17 10.02
C ASP A 80 -15.12 -24.42 9.31
N SER A 81 -13.84 -24.39 8.91
CA SER A 81 -13.19 -25.52 8.24
C SER A 81 -11.67 -25.50 8.37
N ARG A 82 -11.11 -26.45 9.14
CA ARG A 82 -9.65 -26.62 9.28
C ARG A 82 -8.91 -26.92 7.97
N ARG A 83 -9.63 -27.28 6.90
CA ARG A 83 -9.07 -27.47 5.55
C ARG A 83 -8.75 -26.15 4.84
N VAL A 84 -9.28 -25.04 5.33
CA VAL A 84 -9.08 -23.70 4.78
C VAL A 84 -8.06 -22.96 5.64
N VAL A 85 -7.06 -22.36 4.99
CA VAL A 85 -6.04 -21.52 5.64
C VAL A 85 -6.32 -20.06 5.31
N ARG A 86 -6.33 -19.22 6.35
CA ARG A 86 -6.45 -17.77 6.26
C ARG A 86 -5.17 -17.07 6.69
N ILE A 87 -4.89 -15.93 6.08
CA ILE A 87 -3.72 -15.11 6.38
C ILE A 87 -4.13 -13.99 7.31
N ARG A 88 -3.61 -14.00 8.54
CA ARG A 88 -3.88 -12.99 9.56
C ARG A 88 -2.67 -12.07 9.69
N ILE A 89 -2.91 -10.77 9.71
CA ILE A 89 -1.89 -9.80 10.10
C ILE A 89 -1.60 -9.92 11.60
N THR A 90 -0.33 -9.81 11.98
CA THR A 90 0.11 -9.77 13.37
C THR A 90 0.20 -8.33 13.88
N ASP A 91 0.48 -8.16 15.17
CA ASP A 91 0.70 -6.83 15.74
C ASP A 91 1.97 -6.17 15.21
N GLU A 92 3.00 -6.95 14.93
CA GLU A 92 4.21 -6.49 14.23
C GLU A 92 3.90 -6.04 12.79
N GLY A 93 3.05 -6.78 12.08
CA GLY A 93 2.55 -6.38 10.77
C GLY A 93 1.80 -5.05 10.82
N ARG A 94 0.94 -4.86 11.82
CA ARG A 94 0.22 -3.59 12.03
C ARG A 94 1.19 -2.45 12.39
N ALA A 95 2.18 -2.71 13.25
CA ALA A 95 3.21 -1.73 13.61
C ALA A 95 4.01 -1.31 12.37
N THR A 96 4.40 -2.26 11.54
CA THR A 96 5.09 -2.02 10.25
C THR A 96 4.28 -1.07 9.36
N LEU A 97 2.97 -1.30 9.22
CA LEU A 97 2.09 -0.41 8.44
C LEU A 97 2.00 1.01 9.04
N ARG A 98 1.95 1.13 10.37
CA ARG A 98 1.95 2.44 11.06
C ARG A 98 3.26 3.21 10.84
N SER A 99 4.41 2.55 11.01
CA SER A 99 5.72 3.16 10.78
C SER A 99 5.85 3.68 9.35
N LEU A 100 5.41 2.92 8.35
CA LEU A 100 5.46 3.38 6.97
C LEU A 100 4.48 4.53 6.71
N ARG A 101 3.29 4.52 7.31
CA ARG A 101 2.34 5.64 7.20
C ARG A 101 2.95 6.93 7.72
N ASN A 102 3.64 6.89 8.86
CA ASN A 102 4.32 8.04 9.45
C ASN A 102 5.47 8.52 8.57
N ALA A 103 6.30 7.60 8.08
CA ALA A 103 7.37 7.93 7.14
C ALA A 103 6.81 8.63 5.89
N ARG A 104 5.77 8.06 5.27
CA ARG A 104 5.12 8.66 4.09
C ARG A 104 4.57 10.05 4.36
N ARG A 105 4.00 10.29 5.55
CA ARG A 105 3.54 11.62 5.95
C ARG A 105 4.69 12.61 6.01
N ALA A 106 5.80 12.25 6.67
CA ALA A 106 6.98 13.11 6.76
C ALA A 106 7.57 13.44 5.37
N ALA A 107 7.64 12.43 4.49
CA ALA A 107 8.07 12.62 3.10
C ALA A 107 7.14 13.54 2.29
N ALA A 108 5.83 13.41 2.48
CA ALA A 108 4.87 14.27 1.81
C ALA A 108 5.07 15.74 2.24
N GLU A 109 5.29 15.99 3.54
CA GLU A 109 5.57 17.34 4.03
C GLU A 109 6.86 17.92 3.42
N GLU A 110 7.93 17.11 3.29
CA GLU A 110 9.18 17.53 2.64
C GLU A 110 8.99 17.89 1.16
N ILE A 111 8.19 17.10 0.43
CA ILE A 111 7.91 17.34 -0.99
C ILE A 111 7.10 18.63 -1.19
N LEU A 112 6.16 18.89 -0.28
CA LEU A 112 5.28 20.04 -0.34
C LEU A 112 5.90 21.29 0.32
N ALA A 113 7.01 21.16 1.04
CA ALA A 113 7.68 22.25 1.75
C ALA A 113 7.95 23.50 0.88
N PRO A 114 8.29 23.39 -0.41
CA PRO A 114 8.49 24.57 -1.27
C PRO A 114 7.21 25.36 -1.61
N LEU A 115 6.03 24.83 -1.31
CA LEU A 115 4.75 25.44 -1.66
C LEU A 115 4.17 26.25 -0.49
N THR A 116 3.61 27.43 -0.78
CA THR A 116 2.81 28.21 0.17
C THR A 116 1.50 27.50 0.50
N ALA A 117 0.77 27.99 1.51
CA ALA A 117 -0.52 27.42 1.89
C ALA A 117 -1.54 27.49 0.73
N GLU A 118 -1.59 28.63 0.03
CA GLU A 118 -2.47 28.86 -1.10
C GLU A 118 -2.13 27.94 -2.28
N GLN A 119 -0.82 27.76 -2.56
CA GLN A 119 -0.36 26.84 -3.61
C GLN A 119 -0.72 25.38 -3.30
N ARG A 120 -0.66 24.98 -2.02
CA ARG A 120 -1.08 23.64 -1.57
C ARG A 120 -2.58 23.43 -1.72
N GLU A 121 -3.39 24.44 -1.42
CA GLU A 121 -4.84 24.40 -1.60
C GLU A 121 -5.21 24.24 -3.08
N VAL A 122 -4.63 25.06 -3.95
CA VAL A 122 -4.82 24.96 -5.41
C VAL A 122 -4.39 23.59 -5.92
N LEU A 123 -3.20 23.11 -5.56
CA LEU A 123 -2.72 21.79 -5.96
C LEU A 123 -3.64 20.67 -5.46
N GLY A 124 -4.15 20.77 -4.22
CA GLY A 124 -5.10 19.84 -3.65
C GLY A 124 -6.38 19.74 -4.48
N GLY A 125 -6.97 20.88 -4.84
CA GLY A 125 -8.16 20.93 -5.69
C GLY A 125 -7.93 20.30 -7.07
N LEU A 126 -6.80 20.60 -7.71
CA LEU A 126 -6.44 20.01 -9.01
C LEU A 126 -6.24 18.50 -8.92
N LEU A 127 -5.57 18.01 -7.86
CA LEU A 127 -5.36 16.58 -7.65
C LEU A 127 -6.67 15.85 -7.37
N SER A 128 -7.57 16.42 -6.56
CA SER A 128 -8.91 15.85 -6.35
C SER A 128 -9.67 15.72 -7.65
N ALA A 129 -9.68 16.76 -8.50
CA ALA A 129 -10.31 16.69 -9.82
C ALA A 129 -9.73 15.59 -10.73
N LEU A 130 -8.43 15.28 -10.61
CA LEU A 130 -7.77 14.21 -11.35
C LEU A 130 -8.01 12.80 -10.77
N VAL A 131 -8.17 12.67 -9.44
CA VAL A 131 -8.34 11.38 -8.75
C VAL A 131 -9.79 10.92 -8.72
N ASP A 132 -10.71 11.84 -8.44
CA ASP A 132 -12.14 11.54 -8.33
C ASP A 132 -12.80 11.47 -9.73
N GLY A 133 -12.06 11.91 -10.76
CA GLY A 133 -12.55 12.05 -12.12
C GLY A 133 -13.52 13.24 -12.25
N MET A 134 -13.64 13.80 -13.47
CA MET A 134 -14.85 14.59 -13.73
C MET A 134 -16.05 13.64 -13.61
N PRO A 135 -17.12 14.02 -12.88
CA PRO A 135 -18.34 13.21 -12.88
C PRO A 135 -18.73 12.92 -14.32
N GLU A 136 -19.01 11.65 -14.61
CA GLU A 136 -19.46 11.21 -15.93
C GLU A 136 -20.56 12.16 -16.38
N ARG A 137 -20.33 12.86 -17.51
CA ARG A 137 -21.40 13.58 -18.19
C ARG A 137 -22.38 12.50 -18.63
N HIS A 138 -23.41 12.29 -17.81
CA HIS A 138 -24.57 11.51 -18.18
C HIS A 138 -25.17 12.24 -19.38
N CYS A 139 -25.05 11.63 -20.57
CA CYS A 139 -25.89 11.97 -21.72
C CYS A 139 -27.34 11.64 -21.39
#